data_AF-G0EH17-F1
#
_entry.id   AF-G0EH17-F1
#
_cell.length_a   1.000
_cell.length_b   1.000
_cell.length_c   1.000
_cell.angle_alpha   90.00
_cell.angle_beta   90.00
_cell.angle_gamma   90.00
#
_symmetry.space_group_name_H-M   'P 1'
#
loop_
_entity.id
_entity.type
_entity.pdbx_description
1 polymer ?
#
loop_
_entity_poly.entity_id
_entity_poly.type
_entity_poly.pdbx_seq_one_letter_code
_entity_poly.pdbx_strand_id
1 'polypeptide(L)'
;MGYLAGILVTFVLNIFLVWLPVAGQLLAGFVGGYVAKRGAGGGFIVGFIGGLLGAILLAIALTVVGGILAGGLGVLAGWLLGLGLVAAAVLPAVLCGIGGLIGGLLAGRR
;
A
#
# COMPACT_ATOMS: atom_id res chain seq x y z
N MET A 1 9.94 2.48 16.13
CA MET A 1 8.64 1.85 15.82
C MET A 1 8.88 0.73 14.82
N GLY A 2 7.94 -0.22 14.66
CA GLY A 2 8.14 -1.42 13.83
C GLY A 2 7.59 -1.28 12.41
N TYR A 3 7.83 -2.31 11.58
CA TYR A 3 7.32 -2.41 10.22
C TYR A 3 5.80 -2.20 10.15
N LEU A 4 5.04 -2.83 11.05
CA LEU A 4 3.57 -2.72 11.10
C LEU A 4 3.08 -1.28 11.25
N ALA A 5 3.67 -0.52 12.18
CA ALA A 5 3.27 0.87 12.40
C ALA A 5 3.51 1.72 11.16
N GLY A 6 4.66 1.55 10.51
CA GLY A 6 4.96 2.25 9.27
C GLY A 6 4.00 1.87 8.13
N ILE A 7 3.68 0.57 7.98
CA ILE A 7 2.77 0.07 6.93
C ILE A 7 1.38 0.67 7.10
N LEU A 8 0.86 0.69 8.33
CA LEU A 8 -0.44 1.28 8.66
C LEU A 8 -0.45 2.78 8.38
N VAL A 9 0.61 3.50 8.75
CA VAL A 9 0.74 4.94 8.47
C VAL A 9 0.76 5.20 6.97
N THR A 10 1.58 4.48 6.20
CA THR A 10 1.60 4.58 4.74
C THR A 10 0.20 4.34 4.15
N PHE A 11 -0.46 3.26 4.56
CA PHE A 11 -1.78 2.88 4.06
C PHE A 11 -2.83 3.97 4.32
N VAL A 12 -2.91 4.45 5.56
CA VAL A 12 -3.87 5.49 5.96
C VAL A 12 -3.59 6.79 5.19
N LEU A 13 -2.33 7.24 5.12
CA LEU A 13 -1.98 8.44 4.34
C LEU A 13 -2.28 8.27 2.85
N ASN A 14 -2.04 7.09 2.29
CA ASN A 14 -2.27 6.85 0.86
C ASN A 14 -3.76 6.95 0.51
N ILE A 15 -4.67 6.56 1.42
CA ILE A 15 -6.12 6.78 1.24
C ILE A 15 -6.44 8.27 1.16
N PHE A 16 -5.91 9.07 2.08
CA PHE A 16 -6.20 10.51 2.12
C PHE A 16 -5.50 11.32 1.02
N LEU A 17 -4.36 10.85 0.54
CA LEU A 17 -3.55 11.52 -0.48
C LEU A 17 -3.77 10.98 -1.90
N VAL A 18 -4.74 10.09 -2.10
CA VAL A 18 -5.03 9.47 -3.40
C VAL A 18 -5.35 10.48 -4.51
N TRP A 19 -5.84 11.66 -4.14
CA TRP A 19 -6.19 12.73 -5.08
C TRP A 19 -4.97 13.45 -5.69
N LEU A 20 -3.79 13.33 -5.05
CA LEU A 20 -2.51 13.84 -5.57
C LEU A 20 -1.76 12.72 -6.28
N PRO A 21 -1.81 12.65 -7.62
CA PRO A 21 -1.07 11.63 -8.35
C PRO A 21 0.43 11.80 -8.10
N VAL A 22 1.14 10.69 -7.89
CA VAL A 22 2.59 10.60 -7.65
C VAL A 22 3.08 11.25 -6.34
N ALA A 23 2.85 12.55 -6.14
CA ALA A 23 3.30 13.28 -4.96
C ALA A 23 2.65 12.74 -3.66
N GLY A 24 1.34 12.42 -3.70
CA GLY A 24 0.64 11.88 -2.55
C GLY A 24 1.18 10.51 -2.12
N GLN A 25 1.44 9.64 -3.10
CA GLN A 25 2.00 8.30 -2.89
C GLN A 25 3.43 8.38 -2.33
N LEU A 26 4.27 9.25 -2.89
CA LEU A 26 5.62 9.50 -2.38
C LEU A 26 5.60 10.00 -0.93
N LEU A 27 4.72 10.96 -0.60
CA LEU A 27 4.60 11.49 0.75
C LEU A 27 4.08 10.44 1.75
N ALA A 28 3.05 9.68 1.37
CA ALA A 28 2.52 8.60 2.20
C ALA A 28 3.62 7.57 2.53
N GLY A 29 4.34 7.14 1.50
CA GLY A 29 5.51 6.28 1.62
C GLY A 29 6.58 6.86 2.54
N PHE A 30 6.96 8.12 2.31
CA PHE A 30 7.98 8.82 3.08
C PHE A 30 7.67 8.85 4.57
N VAL A 31 6.46 9.24 4.95
CA VAL A 31 6.06 9.31 6.36
C VAL A 31 6.09 7.92 6.99
N GLY A 32 5.56 6.90 6.31
CA GLY A 32 5.60 5.53 6.82
C GLY A 32 7.02 4.98 6.97
N GLY A 33 7.89 5.23 5.99
CA GLY A 33 9.30 4.86 6.05
C GLY A 33 10.07 5.57 7.16
N TYR A 34 9.79 6.87 7.37
CA TYR A 34 10.37 7.66 8.45
C TYR A 34 9.93 7.15 9.83
N VAL A 35 8.63 6.85 10.00
CA VAL A 35 8.07 6.28 11.23
C VAL A 35 8.65 4.89 11.51
N ALA A 36 8.87 4.08 10.48
CA ALA A 36 9.40 2.73 10.64
C ALA A 36 10.81 2.70 11.24
N LYS A 37 11.67 3.70 10.98
CA LYS A 37 13.06 3.75 11.47
C LYS A 37 13.86 2.45 11.22
N ARG A 38 13.71 1.86 10.03
CA ARG A 38 14.38 0.60 9.63
C ARG A 38 15.41 0.78 8.50
N GLY A 39 15.91 2.00 8.32
CA GLY A 39 16.83 2.33 7.22
C GLY A 39 16.16 2.31 5.85
N ALA A 40 16.97 2.42 4.79
CA ALA A 40 16.50 2.52 3.40
C ALA A 40 15.63 1.35 2.95
N GLY A 41 16.16 0.13 3.09
CA GLY A 41 15.48 -1.08 2.64
C GLY A 41 14.22 -1.36 3.45
N GLY A 42 14.28 -1.15 4.76
CA GLY A 42 13.11 -1.28 5.62
C GLY A 42 12.03 -0.25 5.28
N GLY A 43 12.42 0.99 4.99
CA GLY A 43 11.52 2.04 4.54
C GLY A 43 10.85 1.73 3.20
N PHE A 44 11.59 1.18 2.23
CA PHE A 44 11.03 0.74 0.95
C PHE A 44 9.96 -0.33 1.15
N ILE A 45 10.27 -1.37 1.94
CA ILE A 45 9.33 -2.47 2.22
C ILE A 45 8.05 -1.94 2.87
N VAL A 46 8.19 -1.04 3.84
CA VAL A 46 7.06 -0.40 4.53
C VAL A 46 6.20 0.43 3.58
N GLY A 47 6.84 1.24 2.73
CA GLY A 47 6.16 2.05 1.72
C GLY A 47 5.43 1.19 0.69
N PHE A 48 6.09 0.15 0.19
CA PHE A 48 5.55 -0.74 -0.83
C PHE A 48 4.37 -1.57 -0.32
N ILE A 49 4.53 -2.24 0.84
CA ILE A 49 3.46 -3.05 1.42
C ILE A 49 2.29 -2.16 1.84
N GLY A 50 2.55 -1.01 2.47
CA GLY A 50 1.51 -0.06 2.83
C GLY A 50 0.76 0.51 1.62
N GLY A 51 1.48 0.73 0.51
CA GLY A 51 0.89 1.16 -0.76
C GLY A 51 -0.01 0.10 -1.40
N LEU A 52 0.35 -1.18 -1.30
CA LEU A 52 -0.46 -2.31 -1.81
C LEU A 52 -1.65 -2.68 -0.93
N LEU A 53 -1.57 -2.40 0.37
CA LEU A 53 -2.53 -2.91 1.36
C LEU A 53 -3.99 -2.60 1.00
N GLY A 54 -4.26 -1.39 0.49
CA GLY A 54 -5.61 -0.99 0.10
C GLY A 54 -6.17 -1.80 -1.07
N ALA A 55 -5.35 -2.07 -2.09
CA ALA A 55 -5.77 -2.86 -3.23
C ALA A 55 -5.99 -4.33 -2.85
N ILE A 56 -5.15 -4.88 -1.96
CA ILE A 56 -5.32 -6.24 -1.44
C ILE A 56 -6.62 -6.37 -0.64
N LEU A 57 -6.89 -5.43 0.27
CA LEU A 57 -8.11 -5.43 1.07
C LEU A 57 -9.36 -5.29 0.18
N LEU A 58 -9.30 -4.42 -0.83
CA LEU A 58 -10.39 -4.24 -1.78
C LEU A 58 -10.61 -5.50 -2.64
N ALA A 59 -9.55 -6.16 -3.09
CA ALA A 59 -9.63 -7.43 -3.82
C ALA A 59 -10.28 -8.55 -3.00
N ILE A 60 -9.92 -8.66 -1.71
CA ILE A 60 -10.54 -9.60 -0.78
C ILE A 60 -12.03 -9.26 -0.62
N ALA A 61 -12.36 -7.98 -0.39
CA ALA A 61 -13.75 -7.54 -0.23
C ALA A 61 -14.59 -7.86 -1.47
N LEU A 62 -14.10 -7.58 -2.68
CA LEU A 62 -14.78 -7.89 -3.94
C LEU A 62 -15.01 -9.39 -4.12
N THR A 63 -14.04 -10.21 -3.76
CA THR A 63 -14.15 -11.67 -3.85
C THR A 63 -15.21 -12.21 -2.89
N VAL A 64 -15.21 -11.73 -1.64
CA VAL A 64 -16.18 -12.13 -0.61
C VAL A 64 -17.59 -11.66 -0.96
N VAL A 65 -17.75 -10.37 -1.29
CA VAL A 65 -19.04 -9.79 -1.66
C VAL A 65 -19.57 -10.42 -2.94
N GLY A 66 -18.72 -10.62 -3.94
CA GLY A 66 -19.06 -11.35 -5.17
C GLY A 66 -19.57 -12.76 -4.85
N GLY A 67 -18.86 -13.49 -3.98
CA GLY A 67 -19.29 -14.82 -3.52
C GLY A 67 -20.64 -14.83 -2.83
N ILE A 68 -20.94 -13.83 -2.00
CA ILE A 68 -22.25 -13.70 -1.32
C ILE A 68 -23.36 -13.41 -2.33
N LEU A 69 -23.12 -12.56 -3.32
CA LEU A 69 -24.15 -12.11 -4.27
C LEU A 69 -24.43 -13.11 -5.41
N ALA A 70 -23.41 -13.81 -5.89
CA ALA A 70 -23.49 -14.64 -7.10
C ALA A 70 -22.81 -16.01 -6.97
N GLY A 71 -22.50 -16.45 -5.74
CA GLY A 71 -21.88 -17.76 -5.47
C GLY A 71 -20.52 -17.91 -6.16
N GLY A 72 -20.24 -19.09 -6.71
CA GLY A 72 -18.94 -19.39 -7.33
C GLY A 72 -18.55 -18.48 -8.50
N LEU A 73 -19.52 -18.06 -9.33
CA LEU A 73 -19.26 -17.11 -10.43
C LEU A 73 -18.88 -15.72 -9.89
N GLY A 74 -19.49 -15.30 -8.80
CA GLY A 74 -19.15 -14.06 -8.12
C GLY A 74 -17.77 -14.08 -7.47
N VAL A 75 -17.36 -15.21 -6.90
CA VAL A 75 -15.98 -15.41 -6.40
C VAL A 75 -14.97 -15.26 -7.55
N LEU A 76 -15.21 -15.92 -8.68
CA LEU A 76 -14.32 -15.87 -9.84
C LEU A 76 -14.20 -14.45 -10.41
N ALA A 77 -15.33 -13.76 -10.58
CA ALA A 77 -15.36 -12.38 -11.06
C ALA A 77 -14.67 -11.41 -10.08
N GLY A 78 -14.97 -11.54 -8.78
CA GLY A 78 -14.34 -10.73 -7.74
C GLY A 78 -12.83 -10.94 -7.66
N TRP A 79 -12.37 -12.18 -7.84
CA TRP A 79 -10.94 -12.50 -7.88
C TRP A 79 -10.23 -11.91 -9.10
N LEU A 80 -10.81 -12.02 -10.30
CA LEU A 80 -10.24 -11.44 -11.53
C LEU A 80 -10.16 -9.91 -11.46
N LEU A 81 -11.23 -9.26 -10.98
CA LEU A 81 -11.24 -7.81 -10.76
C LEU A 81 -10.24 -7.40 -9.68
N GLY A 82 -10.16 -8.17 -8.60
CA GLY A 82 -9.21 -7.98 -7.51
C GLY A 82 -7.76 -8.06 -7.99
N LEU A 83 -7.43 -9.05 -8.83
CA LEU A 83 -6.12 -9.17 -9.45
C LEU A 83 -5.79 -7.95 -10.32
N GLY A 84 -6.75 -7.48 -11.12
CA GLY A 84 -6.59 -6.26 -11.92
C GLY A 84 -6.27 -5.03 -11.06
N LEU A 85 -6.98 -4.88 -9.93
CA LEU A 85 -6.75 -3.79 -8.98
C LEU A 85 -5.37 -3.86 -8.32
N VAL A 86 -4.96 -5.06 -7.87
CA VAL A 86 -3.63 -5.26 -7.28
C VAL A 86 -2.54 -4.98 -8.30
N ALA A 87 -2.69 -5.44 -9.54
CA ALA A 87 -1.76 -5.15 -10.63
C ALA A 87 -1.66 -3.64 -10.93
N ALA A 88 -2.80 -2.94 -10.98
CA ALA A 88 -2.82 -1.48 -11.16
C ALA A 88 -2.19 -0.72 -9.98
N ALA A 89 -2.28 -1.28 -8.76
CA ALA A 89 -1.70 -0.69 -7.56
C ALA A 89 -0.17 -0.89 -7.43
N VAL A 90 0.46 -1.73 -8.25
CA VAL A 90 1.91 -1.96 -8.21
C VAL A 90 2.68 -0.66 -8.45
N LEU A 91 2.32 0.13 -9.47
CA LEU A 91 3.03 1.37 -9.77
C LEU A 91 2.90 2.41 -8.64
N PRO A 92 1.68 2.72 -8.12
CA PRO A 92 1.51 3.50 -6.89
C PRO A 92 2.30 2.98 -5.69
N ALA A 93 2.34 1.66 -5.50
CA ALA A 93 3.06 1.04 -4.40
C ALA A 93 4.57 1.17 -4.54
N VAL A 94 5.12 1.10 -5.76
CA VAL A 94 6.53 1.40 -6.03
C VAL A 94 6.84 2.85 -5.68
N LEU A 95 5.97 3.80 -6.04
CA LEU A 95 6.12 5.20 -5.66
C LEU A 95 6.10 5.39 -4.13
N CYS A 96 5.17 4.72 -3.43
CA CYS A 96 5.19 4.69 -1.97
C CYS A 96 6.49 4.04 -1.43
N GLY A 97 6.99 3.00 -2.08
CA GLY A 97 8.27 2.37 -1.75
C GLY A 97 9.44 3.35 -1.89
N ILE A 98 9.52 4.12 -2.97
CA ILE A 98 10.56 5.14 -3.19
C ILE A 98 10.47 6.23 -2.11
N GLY A 99 9.27 6.73 -1.83
CA GLY A 99 9.06 7.66 -0.73
C GLY A 99 9.56 7.10 0.60
N GLY A 100 9.16 5.86 0.90
CA GLY A 100 9.55 5.16 2.13
C GLY A 100 11.04 4.89 2.23
N LEU A 101 11.71 4.62 1.12
CA LEU A 101 13.17 4.50 1.05
C LEU A 101 13.83 5.81 1.52
N ILE A 102 13.37 6.95 1.02
CA ILE A 102 13.91 8.27 1.38
C ILE A 102 13.63 8.57 2.86
N GLY A 103 12.39 8.36 3.31
CA GLY A 103 12.01 8.58 4.71
C GLY A 103 12.79 7.68 5.68
N GLY A 104 12.96 6.41 5.32
CA GLY A 104 13.72 5.43 6.10
C GLY A 104 15.22 5.72 6.14
N LEU A 105 15.80 6.22 5.04
CA LEU A 105 17.19 6.69 4.99
C LEU A 105 17.43 7.85 5.96
N LEU A 106 16.54 8.85 5.95
CA LEU A 106 16.65 10.02 6.82
C LEU A 106 16.46 9.66 8.30
N ALA A 107 15.52 8.77 8.59
CA ALA A 107 15.25 8.33 9.94
C ALA A 107 16.36 7.44 10.52
N GLY A 108 17.06 6.66 9.68
CA GLY A 108 18.14 5.77 10.10
C GLY A 108 19.50 6.45 10.31
N ARG A 109 19.65 7.73 9.92
CA ARG A 109 20.86 8.54 10.20
C ARG A 109 20.83 9.24 11.57
N ARG A 110 19.76 9.05 12.35
CA ARG A 110 19.60 9.54 13.73
C ARG A 110 19.52 8.36 14.67
#